data_AF-A0A974X9S9-F1
#
_entry.id   AF-A0A974X9S9-F1
#
_cell.length_a   1.000
_cell.length_b   1.000
_cell.length_c   1.000
_cell.angle_alpha   90.00
_cell.angle_beta   90.00
_cell.angle_gamma   90.00
#
_symmetry.space_group_name_H-M   'P 1'
#
loop_
_entity.id
_entity.type
_entity.pdbx_description
1 polymer ?
#
loop_
_entity_poly.entity_id
_entity_poly.type
_entity_poly.pdbx_seq_one_letter_code
_entity_poly.pdbx_strand_id
1 'polypeptide(L)'
;MIIEEQIIEFVELISKNKQYDENLNHKLSLDDKYEIKAKHEKIENDECVYALTLWDKETNKQIDNVFSDIDDEQIEDIIFFFIEEYIK
;
A
#
# COMPACT_ATOMS: atom_id res chain seq x y z
N MET A 1 -7.67 -7.93 16.26
CA MET A 1 -6.90 -6.86 15.62
C MET A 1 -7.91 -5.96 14.96
N ILE A 2 -7.90 -4.69 15.33
CA ILE A 2 -8.73 -3.66 14.70
C ILE A 2 -8.02 -3.24 13.41
N ILE A 3 -8.75 -2.91 12.34
CA ILE A 3 -8.14 -2.57 11.03
C ILE A 3 -7.08 -1.47 11.15
N GLU A 4 -7.33 -0.49 12.01
CA GLU A 4 -6.42 0.62 12.32
C GLU A 4 -5.05 0.15 12.83
N GLU A 5 -5.01 -0.86 13.70
CA GLU A 5 -3.74 -1.46 14.16
C GLU A 5 -2.99 -2.13 12.99
N GLN A 6 -3.71 -2.75 12.06
CA GLN A 6 -3.11 -3.39 10.89
C GLN A 6 -2.52 -2.37 9.92
N ILE A 7 -3.18 -1.21 9.78
CA ILE A 7 -2.69 -0.10 8.96
C ILE A 7 -1.39 0.43 9.55
N ILE A 8 -1.35 0.71 10.86
CA ILE A 8 -0.15 1.20 11.56
C ILE A 8 1.01 0.20 11.39
N GLU A 9 0.77 -1.09 11.64
CA GLU A 9 1.79 -2.14 11.45
C GLU A 9 2.29 -2.22 10.00
N PHE A 10 1.40 -2.05 9.03
CA PHE A 10 1.74 -2.08 7.61
C PHE A 10 2.57 -0.88 7.18
N VAL A 11 2.21 0.33 7.63
CA VAL A 11 2.98 1.55 7.39
C VAL A 11 4.37 1.41 8.01
N GLU A 12 4.47 1.01 9.27
CA GLU A 12 5.76 0.77 9.93
C GLU A 12 6.62 -0.27 9.18
N LEU A 13 5.99 -1.32 8.65
CA LEU A 13 6.68 -2.37 7.90
C LEU A 13 7.27 -1.82 6.59
N ILE A 14 6.50 -1.03 5.84
CA ILE A 14 6.96 -0.36 4.62
C ILE A 14 8.13 0.57 4.95
N SER A 15 7.96 1.40 5.98
CA SER A 15 8.93 2.42 6.37
C SER A 15 10.23 1.88 6.95
N LYS A 16 10.21 0.69 7.59
CA LYS A 16 11.43 0.01 8.05
C LYS A 16 12.20 -0.66 6.90
N ASN A 17 11.52 -0.98 5.80
CA ASN A 17 12.10 -1.65 4.65
C ASN A 17 12.48 -0.68 3.52
N LYS A 18 13.13 0.45 3.85
CA LYS A 18 13.66 1.41 2.86
C LYS A 18 14.82 0.86 2.00
N GLN A 19 15.25 -0.38 2.24
CA GLN A 19 16.25 -1.04 1.42
C GLN A 19 15.55 -1.61 0.19
N TYR A 20 16.04 -1.22 -1.00
CA TYR A 20 15.59 -1.67 -2.30
C TYR A 20 15.71 -3.19 -2.46
N ASP A 21 14.73 -3.91 -1.94
CA ASP A 21 14.52 -5.31 -2.27
C ASP A 21 13.33 -5.39 -3.22
N GLU A 22 13.65 -5.60 -4.50
CA GLU A 22 12.70 -5.75 -5.60
C GLU A 22 11.70 -6.91 -5.38
N ASN A 23 11.92 -7.75 -4.36
CA ASN A 23 11.05 -8.86 -4.00
C ASN A 23 10.05 -8.53 -2.88
N LEU A 24 10.15 -7.36 -2.24
CA LEU A 24 9.24 -6.98 -1.16
C LEU A 24 7.88 -6.57 -1.73
N ASN A 25 6.96 -7.52 -1.69
CA ASN A 25 5.53 -7.31 -1.91
C ASN A 25 4.82 -7.42 -0.56
N HIS A 26 4.49 -6.29 0.04
CA HIS A 26 3.66 -6.25 1.25
C HIS A 26 2.19 -6.21 0.86
N LYS A 27 1.35 -6.82 1.70
CA LYS A 27 -0.11 -6.81 1.50
C LYS A 27 -0.82 -6.47 2.80
N LEU A 28 -1.88 -5.68 2.69
CA LEU A 28 -2.81 -5.35 3.75
C LEU A 28 -4.22 -5.74 3.31
N SER A 29 -4.85 -6.68 4.01
CA SER A 29 -6.27 -6.98 3.77
C SER A 29 -7.12 -5.99 4.53
N LEU A 30 -8.01 -5.28 3.83
CA LEU A 30 -8.88 -4.25 4.43
C LEU A 30 -10.20 -4.86 4.92
N ASP A 31 -10.77 -5.78 4.13
CA ASP A 31 -11.95 -6.57 4.47
C ASP A 31 -11.92 -7.89 3.68
N ASP A 32 -13.06 -8.57 3.49
CA ASP A 32 -13.16 -9.81 2.70
C ASP A 32 -12.97 -9.60 1.19
N LYS A 33 -13.19 -8.39 0.68
CA LYS A 33 -13.23 -8.06 -0.74
C LYS A 33 -12.00 -7.30 -1.23
N TYR A 34 -11.39 -6.46 -0.40
CA TYR A 34 -10.34 -5.52 -0.80
C TYR A 34 -9.01 -5.80 -0.10
N GLU A 35 -7.92 -5.65 -0.85
CA GLU A 35 -6.56 -5.66 -0.32
C GLU A 35 -5.72 -4.55 -0.96
N ILE A 36 -4.81 -3.98 -0.18
CA ILE A 36 -3.75 -3.10 -0.68
C ILE A 36 -2.49 -3.93 -0.87
N LYS A 37 -1.82 -3.74 -2.00
CA LYS A 37 -0.48 -4.27 -2.26
C LYS A 37 0.47 -3.09 -2.33
N ALA A 38 1.56 -3.15 -1.58
CA ALA A 38 2.65 -2.19 -1.65
C ALA A 38 3.90 -2.88 -2.20
N LYS A 39 4.47 -2.30 -3.24
CA LYS A 39 5.73 -2.75 -3.84
C LYS A 39 6.61 -1.55 -4.17
N HIS A 40 7.92 -1.74 -4.15
CA HIS A 40 8.82 -0.74 -4.72
C HIS A 40 8.65 -0.72 -6.23
N GLU A 41 8.60 0.49 -6.79
CA GLU A 41 8.60 0.72 -8.22
C GLU A 41 9.69 1.74 -8.56
N LYS A 42 10.56 1.34 -9.49
CA LYS A 42 11.62 2.20 -9.99
C LYS A 42 11.05 3.11 -11.07
N ILE A 43 11.13 4.41 -10.85
CA ILE A 43 10.72 5.44 -11.81
C ILE A 43 11.95 5.98 -12.55
N GLU A 44 11.71 6.81 -13.58
CA GLU A 44 12.81 7.43 -14.34
C GLU A 44 13.71 8.25 -13.40
N ASN A 45 15.03 8.27 -13.68
CA ASN A 45 16.09 8.91 -12.87
C ASN A 45 16.61 8.14 -11.65
N ASP A 46 16.46 6.81 -11.60
CA ASP A 46 16.88 5.96 -10.48
C ASP A 46 16.19 6.28 -9.14
N GLU A 47 15.14 7.11 -9.18
CA GLU A 47 14.25 7.33 -8.06
C GLU A 47 13.36 6.09 -7.84
N CYS A 48 13.07 5.82 -6.59
CA CYS A 48 12.29 4.66 -6.18
C CYS A 48 11.16 5.12 -5.28
N VAL A 49 9.96 4.71 -5.65
CA VAL A 49 8.72 5.06 -4.94
C VAL A 49 8.03 3.78 -4.52
N TYR A 50 7.15 3.87 -3.53
CA TYR A 50 6.20 2.80 -3.26
C TYR A 50 4.97 2.97 -4.14
N ALA A 51 4.64 1.93 -4.89
CA ALA A 51 3.34 1.80 -5.54
C ALA A 51 2.39 1.12 -4.56
N LEU A 52 1.40 1.86 -4.06
CA LEU A 52 0.27 1.35 -3.30
C LEU A 52 -0.90 1.12 -4.25
N THR A 53 -1.24 -0.14 -4.45
CA THR A 53 -2.29 -0.56 -5.37
C THR A 53 -3.46 -1.17 -4.61
N LEU A 54 -4.67 -0.67 -4.84
CA LEU A 54 -5.91 -1.27 -4.32
C LEU A 54 -6.38 -2.38 -5.27
N TRP A 55 -6.70 -3.55 -4.72
CA TRP A 55 -7.17 -4.72 -5.45
C TRP A 55 -8.51 -5.21 -4.94
N ASP A 56 -9.35 -5.64 -5.88
CA ASP A 56 -10.50 -6.50 -5.62
C ASP A 56 -10.03 -7.96 -5.60
N LYS A 57 -10.14 -8.61 -4.45
CA LYS A 57 -9.70 -10.01 -4.23
C LYS A 57 -10.54 -11.02 -4.96
N GLU A 58 -11.84 -10.77 -5.14
CA GLU A 58 -12.76 -11.70 -5.79
C GLU A 58 -12.51 -11.78 -7.29
N THR A 59 -12.30 -10.62 -7.91
CA THR A 59 -12.08 -10.49 -9.36
C THR A 59 -10.61 -10.52 -9.74
N ASN A 60 -9.71 -10.42 -8.76
CA ASN A 60 -8.27 -10.26 -8.93
C ASN A 60 -7.93 -9.13 -9.91
N LYS A 61 -8.62 -8.00 -9.76
CA LYS A 61 -8.41 -6.79 -10.57
C LYS A 61 -7.88 -5.67 -9.71
N GLN A 62 -6.92 -4.95 -10.27
CA GLN A 62 -6.51 -3.65 -9.77
C GLN A 62 -7.65 -2.64 -9.95
N ILE A 63 -7.97 -1.93 -8.87
CA ILE A 63 -8.98 -0.87 -8.85
C ILE A 63 -8.28 0.47 -9.07
N ASP A 64 -7.23 0.74 -8.28
CA ASP A 64 -6.52 2.02 -8.30
C ASP A 64 -5.05 1.85 -7.88
N ASN A 65 -4.20 2.82 -8.20
CA ASN A 65 -2.78 2.82 -7.88
C ASN A 65 -2.23 4.23 -7.63
N VAL A 66 -1.59 4.42 -6.47
CA VAL A 66 -0.99 5.68 -6.05
C VAL A 66 0.49 5.45 -5.73
N PHE A 67 1.35 6.40 -6.10
CA PHE A 67 2.78 6.37 -5.80
C PHE A 67 3.11 7.28 -4.61
N SER A 68 4.05 6.87 -3.76
CA SER A 68 4.48 7.61 -2.58
C SER A 68 6.00 7.57 -2.38
N ASP A 69 6.56 8.69 -1.91
CA ASP A 69 7.98 8.87 -1.61
C ASP A 69 8.35 8.36 -0.20
N ILE A 70 8.01 7.10 0.12
CA ILE A 70 8.40 6.34 1.36
C ILE A 70 8.26 7.15 2.67
N ASP A 71 7.31 8.08 2.73
CA ASP A 71 6.99 8.87 3.90
C ASP A 71 5.79 8.22 4.61
N ASP A 72 5.97 7.91 5.89
CA ASP A 72 5.00 7.20 6.73
C ASP A 72 3.63 7.90 6.72
N GLU A 73 3.62 9.24 6.83
CA GLU A 73 2.39 10.04 6.85
C GLU A 73 1.67 9.95 5.50
N GLN A 74 2.41 10.00 4.39
CA GLN A 74 1.81 9.88 3.05
C GLN A 74 1.22 8.49 2.79
N ILE A 75 1.91 7.44 3.22
CA ILE A 75 1.45 6.05 3.02
C ILE A 75 0.14 5.84 3.79
N GLU A 76 0.08 6.31 5.03
CA GLU A 76 -1.12 6.24 5.86
C GLU A 76 -2.29 7.01 5.22
N ASP A 77 -2.06 8.23 4.78
CA ASP A 77 -3.07 9.06 4.09
C ASP A 77 -3.63 8.37 2.83
N ILE A 78 -2.78 7.71 2.04
CA ILE A 78 -3.19 6.97 0.84
C ILE A 78 -4.11 5.79 1.21
N ILE A 79 -3.79 5.07 2.30
CA ILE A 79 -4.59 3.94 2.75
C ILE A 79 -5.97 4.43 3.21
N PHE A 80 -6.03 5.51 3.98
CA PHE A 80 -7.30 6.10 4.40
C PHE A 80 -8.12 6.61 3.21
N PHE A 81 -7.48 7.25 2.23
CA PHE A 81 -8.13 7.63 0.98
C PHE A 81 -8.80 6.43 0.28
N PHE A 82 -8.10 5.29 0.16
CA PHE A 82 -8.69 4.09 -0.44
C PHE A 82 -9.89 3.55 0.35
N ILE A 83 -9.83 3.59 1.68
CA ILE A 83 -10.94 3.14 2.52
C ILE A 83 -12.15 4.06 2.31
N GLU A 84 -11.96 5.38 2.46
CA GLU A 84 -13.04 6.35 2.36
C GLU A 84 -13.74 6.36 0.99
N GLU A 85 -12.97 6.26 -0.09
CA GLU A 85 -13.52 6.31 -1.45
C GLU A 85 -14.17 5.00 -1.90
N TYR A 86 -13.60 3.84 -1.54
CA TYR A 86 -13.98 2.54 -2.13
C TYR A 86 -14.67 1.57 -1.17
N ILE A 87 -14.45 1.71 0.13
CA ILE A 87 -14.85 0.74 1.16
C ILE A 87 -15.81 1.44 2.13
N LYS A 88 -17.05 1.64 1.68
CA LYS A 88 -18.14 2.20 2.48
C LYS A 88 -18.78 1.18 3.41
#